data_AF-A0A7Y9UW27-F1
#
_entry.id   AF-A0A7Y9UW27-F1
#
_cell.length_a   1.000
_cell.length_b   1.000
_cell.length_c   1.000
_cell.angle_alpha   90.00
_cell.angle_beta   90.00
_cell.angle_gamma   90.00
#
_symmetry.space_group_name_H-M   'P 1'
#
loop_
_entity.id
_entity.type
_entity.pdbx_description
1 polymer ?
#
loop_
_entity_poly.entity_id
_entity_poly.type
_entity_poly.pdbx_seq_one_letter_code
_entity_poly.pdbx_strand_id
1 'polypeptide(L)'
;MTKLSSEIATVLDLGAAHGADALIAALGRAVELSRWRAGDIRSILATHGQAPTPRPAGQAFDDAVVLTLPTVPTRSLDAYKIGAGTDGGETS
;
A
#
# COMPACT_ATOMS: atom_id res chain seq x y z
N MET A 1 21.55 -14.28 3.49
CA MET A 1 22.14 -14.19 4.84
C MET A 1 21.39 -13.13 5.63
N THR A 2 20.54 -13.51 6.58
CA THR A 2 19.83 -12.54 7.44
C THR A 2 20.80 -11.97 8.47
N LYS A 3 21.13 -10.68 8.37
CA LYS A 3 22.14 -10.00 9.21
C LYS A 3 21.55 -9.46 10.52
N LEU A 4 20.79 -10.28 11.23
CA LEU A 4 19.97 -9.84 12.37
C LEU A 4 20.80 -9.16 13.47
N SER A 5 21.93 -9.74 13.88
CA SER A 5 22.78 -9.14 14.92
C SER A 5 23.31 -7.75 14.53
N SER A 6 23.62 -7.55 13.25
CA SER A 6 24.09 -6.25 12.73
C SER A 6 22.98 -5.20 12.72
N GLU A 7 21.76 -5.61 12.38
CA GLU A 7 20.58 -4.73 12.41
C GLU A 7 20.28 -4.30 13.84
N ILE A 8 20.30 -5.23 14.81
CA ILE A 8 20.06 -4.92 16.23
C ILE A 8 21.11 -3.95 16.76
N ALA A 9 22.40 -4.17 16.47
CA ALA A 9 23.45 -3.23 16.86
C ALA A 9 23.19 -1.82 16.33
N THR A 10 22.80 -1.71 15.06
CA THR A 10 22.46 -0.40 14.44
C THR A 10 21.27 0.26 15.12
N VAL A 11 20.25 -0.52 15.51
CA VAL A 11 19.07 0.00 16.22
C VAL A 11 19.43 0.49 17.62
N LEU A 12 20.33 -0.20 18.33
CA LEU A 12 20.82 0.23 19.63
C LEU A 12 21.62 1.54 19.53
N ASP A 13 22.46 1.69 18.50
CA ASP A 13 23.19 2.94 18.25
C ASP A 13 22.24 4.11 17.97
N LEU A 14 21.16 3.87 17.21
CA LEU A 14 20.09 4.87 17.01
C LEU A 14 19.41 5.24 18.33
N GLY A 15 19.16 4.26 19.20
CA GLY A 15 18.61 4.51 20.54
C GLY A 15 19.51 5.38 21.41
N ALA A 16 20.83 5.16 21.35
CA ALA A 16 21.80 5.99 22.07
C ALA A 16 21.84 7.43 21.55
N ALA A 17 21.61 7.65 20.24
CA ALA A 17 21.63 8.98 19.63
C ALA A 17 20.32 9.78 19.80
N HIS A 18 19.16 9.10 19.76
CA HIS A 18 17.84 9.76 19.75
C HIS A 18 17.08 9.64 21.08
N GLY A 19 17.53 8.77 22.00
CA GLY A 19 16.84 8.46 23.25
C GLY A 19 15.82 7.34 23.11
N ALA A 20 15.45 6.75 24.26
CA ALA A 20 14.59 5.57 24.32
C ALA A 20 13.15 5.84 23.84
N ASP A 21 12.54 6.97 24.23
CA ASP A 21 11.16 7.29 23.87
C ASP A 21 10.97 7.46 22.36
N ALA A 22 11.91 8.17 21.72
CA ALA A 22 11.91 8.34 20.27
C ALA A 22 12.07 7.00 19.56
N LEU A 23 12.92 6.12 20.08
CA LEU A 23 13.11 4.77 19.53
C LEU A 23 11.86 3.90 19.66
N ILE A 24 11.20 3.92 20.83
CA ILE A 24 9.96 3.16 21.07
C ILE A 24 8.85 3.63 20.11
N ALA A 25 8.69 4.94 19.97
CA ALA A 25 7.73 5.51 19.02
C ALA A 25 8.02 5.09 17.57
N ALA A 26 9.30 5.12 17.17
CA ALA A 26 9.71 4.71 15.83
C ALA A 26 9.47 3.21 15.58
N LEU A 27 9.75 2.36 16.58
CA LEU A 27 9.46 0.92 16.52
C LEU A 27 7.97 0.64 16.41
N GLY A 28 7.12 1.37 17.15
CA GLY A 28 5.66 1.28 17.02
C GLY A 28 5.19 1.58 15.60
N ARG A 29 5.73 2.63 14.97
CA ARG A 29 5.42 2.96 13.57
C ARG A 29 5.98 1.96 12.57
N ALA A 30 7.18 1.44 12.80
CA ALA A 30 7.75 0.36 12.01
C ALA A 30 6.83 -0.88 12.01
N VAL A 31 6.18 -1.17 13.16
CA VAL A 31 5.19 -2.26 13.29
C VAL A 31 3.94 -1.99 12.48
N GLU A 32 3.34 -0.80 12.64
CA GLU A 32 2.15 -0.40 11.88
C GLU A 32 2.38 -0.44 10.36
N LEU A 33 3.58 -0.06 9.92
CA LEU A 33 3.98 -0.06 8.51
C LEU A 33 4.49 -1.42 8.01
N SER A 34 4.65 -2.41 8.90
CA SER A 34 5.28 -3.70 8.60
C SER A 34 6.69 -3.60 7.99
N ARG A 35 7.47 -2.60 8.46
CA ARG A 35 8.82 -2.24 7.98
C ARG A 35 9.84 -2.26 9.11
N TRP A 36 10.56 -3.37 9.24
CA TRP A 36 11.32 -3.70 10.46
C TRP A 36 12.83 -3.44 10.39
N ARG A 37 13.34 -2.90 9.27
CA ARG A 37 14.79 -2.75 9.09
C ARG A 37 15.34 -1.55 9.84
N ALA A 38 16.62 -1.60 10.20
CA ALA A 38 17.30 -0.47 10.83
C ALA A 38 17.26 0.79 9.93
N GLY A 39 17.29 0.61 8.60
CA GLY A 39 17.09 1.69 7.64
C GLY A 39 15.70 2.33 7.71
N ASP A 40 14.66 1.52 7.89
CA ASP A 40 13.28 2.01 8.03
C ASP A 40 13.11 2.80 9.34
N ILE A 41 13.66 2.29 10.45
CA ILE A 41 13.63 2.96 11.75
C ILE A 41 14.34 4.32 11.68
N ARG A 42 15.53 4.37 11.04
CA ARG A 42 16.23 5.64 10.79
C ARG A 42 15.38 6.61 9.98
N SER A 43 14.68 6.13 8.95
CA SER A 43 13.80 6.97 8.13
C SER A 43 12.63 7.54 8.94
N ILE A 44 12.05 6.75 9.85
CA ILE A 44 10.94 7.17 10.73
C ILE A 44 11.43 8.20 11.76
N LEU A 45 12.61 7.98 12.35
CA LEU A 45 13.22 8.93 13.28
C LEU A 45 13.49 10.29 12.60
N ALA A 46 13.97 10.26 11.35
CA ALA A 46 14.22 11.47 10.57
C ALA A 46 12.92 12.24 10.22
N THR A 47 11.76 11.60 10.29
CA THR A 47 10.46 12.27 10.06
C THR A 47 9.97 13.06 11.28
N HIS A 48 10.67 13.03 12.42
CA HIS A 48 10.30 13.75 13.66
C HIS A 48 8.85 13.48 14.10
N GLY A 49 8.38 12.24 13.95
CA GLY A 49 7.01 11.85 14.30
C GLY A 49 5.93 12.24 13.27
N GLN A 50 6.30 12.83 12.14
CA GLN A 50 5.38 13.18 11.04
C GLN A 50 5.26 12.07 9.98
N ALA A 51 5.57 10.82 10.34
CA ALA A 51 5.42 9.70 9.43
C ALA A 51 3.93 9.47 9.07
N PRO A 52 3.60 9.20 7.80
CA PRO A 52 2.22 8.93 7.39
C PRO A 52 1.61 7.76 8.18
N THR A 53 0.37 7.92 8.64
CA THR A 53 -0.38 6.82 9.27
C THR A 53 -0.86 5.85 8.20
N PRO A 54 -0.49 4.56 8.26
CA PRO A 54 -1.01 3.57 7.33
C PRO A 54 -2.53 3.46 7.45
N ARG A 55 -3.22 3.44 6.31
CA ARG A 55 -4.66 3.21 6.24
C ARG A 55 -4.93 1.83 5.64
N PRO A 56 -5.88 1.06 6.20
CA PRO A 56 -6.45 -0.12 5.56
C PRO A 56 -6.79 0.13 4.10
N ALA A 57 -6.58 -0.89 3.26
CA ALA A 57 -7.06 -0.89 1.89
C ALA A 57 -8.59 -0.67 1.91
N GLY A 58 -9.10 0.19 1.04
CA GLY A 58 -10.53 0.53 1.01
C GLY A 58 -10.92 1.74 1.86
N GLN A 59 -10.27 2.01 3.00
CA GLN A 59 -10.73 3.08 3.91
C GLN A 59 -10.69 4.48 3.27
N ALA A 60 -9.76 4.74 2.35
CA ALA A 60 -9.77 5.99 1.61
C ALA A 60 -11.06 6.16 0.76
N PHE A 61 -11.63 5.07 0.25
CA PHE A 61 -12.88 5.05 -0.50
C PHE A 61 -14.11 5.32 0.38
N ASP A 62 -14.05 4.93 1.66
CA ASP A 62 -15.16 5.11 2.60
C ASP A 62 -15.14 6.49 3.29
N ASP A 63 -13.97 6.96 3.77
CA ASP A 63 -13.87 8.15 4.62
C ASP A 63 -13.61 9.46 3.85
N ALA A 64 -12.87 9.40 2.73
CA ALA A 64 -12.23 10.60 2.18
C ALA A 64 -12.49 10.82 0.69
N VAL A 65 -13.11 9.85 0.02
CA VAL A 65 -13.29 9.89 -1.42
C VAL A 65 -14.78 10.03 -1.73
N VAL A 66 -15.21 11.28 -1.82
CA VAL A 66 -16.32 11.64 -2.71
C VAL A 66 -15.77 11.56 -4.13
N LEU A 67 -15.52 10.35 -4.63
CA LEU A 67 -15.31 10.13 -6.06
C LEU A 67 -16.68 10.38 -6.70
N THR A 68 -16.92 11.60 -7.15
CA THR A 68 -17.97 11.86 -8.13
C THR A 68 -17.52 11.21 -9.43
N LEU A 69 -17.69 9.89 -9.51
CA LEU A 69 -17.40 9.14 -10.71
C LEU A 69 -18.40 9.59 -11.78
N PRO A 70 -17.91 9.94 -12.99
CA PRO A 70 -18.82 10.24 -14.08
C PRO A 70 -19.65 8.99 -14.37
N THR A 71 -20.98 9.15 -14.42
CA THR A 71 -21.86 8.10 -14.92
C THR A 71 -21.54 7.86 -16.39
N VAL A 72 -21.05 6.66 -16.69
CA VAL A 72 -20.84 6.19 -18.06
C VAL A 72 -22.05 5.35 -18.45
N PRO A 73 -22.64 5.56 -19.65
CA PRO A 73 -23.72 4.71 -20.13
C PRO A 73 -23.24 3.25 -20.23
N THR A 74 -23.95 2.33 -19.58
CA THR A 74 -23.65 0.91 -19.64
C THR A 74 -24.31 0.30 -20.87
N ARG A 75 -23.61 -0.63 -21.53
CA ARG A 75 -24.14 -1.42 -22.66
C ARG A 75 -24.27 -2.86 -22.21
N SER A 76 -25.37 -3.53 -22.56
CA SER A 76 -25.53 -4.96 -22.29
C SER A 76 -24.43 -5.77 -22.97
N LEU A 77 -23.93 -6.79 -22.28
CA LEU A 77 -22.95 -7.73 -22.82
C LEU A 77 -23.50 -8.54 -24.01
N ASP A 78 -24.83 -8.71 -24.10
CA ASP A 78 -25.49 -9.32 -25.26
C ASP A 78 -25.18 -8.58 -26.56
N ALA A 79 -24.94 -7.27 -26.48
CA ALA A 79 -24.59 -6.45 -27.65
C ALA A 79 -23.20 -6.76 -28.23
N TYR A 80 -22.38 -7.53 -27.51
CA TYR A 80 -21.07 -8.01 -27.95
C TYR A 80 -21.06 -9.50 -28.25
N LYS A 81 -22.23 -10.16 -28.26
CA LYS A 81 -22.31 -11.57 -28.61
C LYS A 81 -21.84 -11.76 -30.05
N ILE A 82 -20.70 -12.42 -30.22
CA ILE A 82 -20.19 -12.80 -31.54
C ILE A 82 -21.15 -13.87 -32.07
N GLY A 83 -21.86 -13.57 -33.16
CA GLY A 83 -22.74 -14.54 -33.82
C GLY A 83 -21.92 -15.70 -34.38
N ALA A 84 -22.42 -16.92 -34.23
CA ALA A 84 -21.92 -18.04 -35.03
C ALA A 84 -22.20 -17.69 -36.51
N GLY A 85 -21.14 -17.54 -37.30
CA GLY A 85 -21.22 -17.08 -38.68
C GLY A 85 -22.29 -17.83 -39.46
N THR A 86 -23.28 -17.10 -39.95
CA THR A 86 -24.07 -17.54 -41.10
C THR A 86 -23.31 -17.09 -42.33
N ASP A 87 -22.22 -17.80 -42.63
CA ASP A 87 -21.62 -17.74 -43.97
C ASP A 87 -22.65 -18.32 -44.94
N GLY A 88 -22.90 -17.56 -46.01
CA GLY A 88 -24.04 -17.69 -46.89
C GLY A 88 -24.18 -19.07 -47.54
N GLY A 89 -25.29 -19.74 -47.23
CA GLY A 89 -25.86 -20.77 -48.07
C GLY A 89 -26.76 -20.15 -49.12
N GLU A 90 -26.20 -19.75 -50.27
CA GLU A 90 -26.96 -19.55 -51.50
C GLU A 90 -26.86 -20.82 -52.35
N THR A 91 -27.92 -21.62 -52.34
CA THR A 91 -28.17 -22.67 -53.34
C THR A 91 -29.02 -22.10 -54.46
N SER A 92 -28.48 -21.99 -55.67
CA SER A 92 -29.12 -22.28 -56.97
C SER A 92 -28.09 -22.17 -58.09
#